data_AF-A0A5D4TS10-F1
#
_entry.id   AF-A0A5D4TS10-F1
#
_cell.length_a   1.000
_cell.length_b   1.000
_cell.length_c   1.000
_cell.angle_alpha   90.00
_cell.angle_beta   90.00
_cell.angle_gamma   90.00
#
_symmetry.space_group_name_H-M   'P 1'
#
loop_
_entity.id
_entity.type
_entity.pdbx_description
1 polymer ?
#
loop_
_entity_poly.entity_id
_entity_poly.type
_entity_poly.pdbx_seq_one_letter_code
_entity_poly.pdbx_strand_id
1 'polypeptide(L)'
;MTLVDYITFGVSVATLLLLIYNSISLNRAKKKDRRISVVLEERRKMHNELFRSITSVLDLGRKSIEIVDKEKRQEMKWQLLNHKIYIWVNLNRENEFSEQLRSRCNEYVFWCAGILEKEFDNQVGSNTSAADKSVQSIWILIDKYIEKENDLREELI
;
A
#
# COMPACT_ATOMS: atom_id res chain seq x y z
N MET A 1 59.67 22.61 -27.36
CA MET A 1 58.44 22.55 -26.54
C MET A 1 58.05 23.99 -26.28
N THR A 2 57.00 24.44 -26.96
CA THR A 2 56.57 25.84 -26.94
C THR A 2 55.59 26.10 -25.79
N LEU A 3 55.44 27.36 -25.38
CA LEU A 3 54.49 27.75 -24.33
C LEU A 3 53.04 27.36 -24.68
N VAL A 4 52.73 27.32 -25.99
CA VAL A 4 51.46 26.84 -26.56
C VAL A 4 51.23 25.35 -26.27
N ASP A 5 52.26 24.52 -26.32
CA ASP A 5 52.15 23.08 -26.03
C ASP A 5 51.76 22.82 -24.57
N TYR A 6 52.31 23.61 -23.63
CA TYR A 6 51.97 23.53 -22.21
C TYR A 6 50.51 23.95 -21.93
N ILE A 7 50.03 25.01 -22.58
CA ILE A 7 48.64 25.47 -22.43
C ILE A 7 47.68 24.42 -22.99
N THR A 8 47.98 23.87 -24.17
CA THR A 8 47.14 22.87 -24.84
C THR A 8 47.07 21.58 -24.02
N PHE A 9 48.18 21.16 -23.42
CA PHE A 9 48.22 20.03 -22.49
C PHE A 9 47.39 20.30 -21.23
N GLY A 10 47.45 21.50 -20.66
CA GLY A 10 46.64 21.89 -19.49
C GLY A 10 45.14 21.85 -19.78
N VAL A 11 44.70 22.35 -20.93
CA VAL A 11 43.28 22.31 -21.35
C VAL A 11 42.81 20.87 -21.58
N SER A 12 43.65 20.03 -22.19
CA SER A 12 43.41 18.59 -22.39
C SER A 12 43.21 17.84 -21.06
N VAL A 13 44.10 18.05 -20.08
CA VAL A 13 43.99 17.41 -18.77
C VAL A 13 42.74 17.88 -18.01
N ALA A 14 42.45 19.18 -18.04
CA ALA A 14 41.25 19.73 -17.38
C ALA A 14 39.95 19.18 -17.99
N THR A 15 39.88 19.07 -19.31
CA THR A 15 38.71 18.47 -19.99
C THR A 15 38.58 16.98 -19.68
N LEU A 16 39.68 16.24 -19.61
CA LEU A 16 39.67 14.83 -19.22
C LEU A 16 39.16 14.64 -17.78
N LEU A 17 39.61 15.46 -16.84
CA LEU A 17 39.15 15.44 -15.45
C LEU A 17 37.64 15.75 -15.34
N LEU A 18 37.15 16.73 -16.10
CA LEU A 18 35.72 17.05 -16.20
C LEU A 18 34.90 15.87 -16.74
N LEU A 19 35.39 15.18 -17.77
CA LEU A 19 34.73 14.00 -18.34
C LEU A 19 34.67 12.84 -17.33
N ILE A 20 35.75 12.62 -16.59
CA ILE A 20 35.81 11.60 -15.53
C ILE A 20 34.82 11.95 -14.42
N TYR A 21 34.81 13.19 -13.95
CA TYR A 21 33.89 13.65 -12.91
C TYR A 21 32.42 13.51 -13.35
N ASN A 22 32.10 13.96 -14.56
CA ASN A 22 30.76 13.83 -15.13
C ASN A 22 30.34 12.36 -15.28
N SER A 23 31.24 11.49 -15.73
CA SER A 23 30.98 10.05 -15.84
C SER A 23 30.69 9.40 -14.48
N ILE A 24 31.48 9.73 -13.44
CA ILE A 24 31.26 9.25 -12.07
C ILE A 24 29.93 9.77 -11.51
N SER A 25 29.65 11.06 -11.69
CA SER A 25 28.40 11.69 -11.25
C SER A 25 27.18 11.06 -11.91
N LEU A 26 27.22 10.89 -13.24
CA LEU A 26 26.15 10.29 -14.04
C LEU A 26 25.90 8.83 -13.62
N ASN A 27 26.96 8.07 -13.34
CA ASN A 27 26.84 6.70 -12.84
C ASN A 27 26.24 6.63 -11.42
N ARG A 28 26.54 7.60 -10.56
CA ARG A 28 25.90 7.70 -9.23
C ARG A 28 24.41 8.06 -9.35
N ALA A 29 24.07 9.01 -10.22
CA ALA A 29 22.68 9.39 -10.50
C ALA A 29 21.87 8.20 -11.02
N LYS A 30 22.35 7.50 -12.06
CA LYS A 30 21.71 6.28 -12.58
C LYS A 30 21.50 5.19 -11.53
N LYS A 31 22.46 5.02 -10.61
CA LYS A 31 22.32 4.05 -9.50
C LYS A 31 21.26 4.49 -8.49
N LYS A 32 21.16 5.79 -8.18
CA LYS A 32 20.10 6.33 -7.31
C LYS A 32 18.74 6.19 -7.98
N ASP A 33 18.60 6.58 -9.24
CA ASP A 33 17.35 6.47 -10.00
C ASP A 33 16.87 5.03 -10.08
N ARG A 34 17.78 4.07 -10.33
CA ARG A 34 17.43 2.64 -10.31
C ARG A 34 16.95 2.18 -8.94
N ARG A 35 17.58 2.62 -7.84
CA ARG A 35 17.14 2.26 -6.48
C ARG A 35 15.77 2.86 -6.17
N ILE A 36 15.56 4.13 -6.51
CA ILE A 36 14.27 4.82 -6.33
C ILE A 36 13.19 4.10 -7.14
N SER A 37 13.45 3.77 -8.40
CA SER A 37 12.51 3.03 -9.26
C SER A 37 12.13 1.66 -8.69
N VAL A 38 13.09 0.89 -8.18
CA VAL A 38 12.81 -0.43 -7.55
C VAL A 38 11.96 -0.27 -6.29
N VAL A 39 12.33 0.67 -5.40
CA VAL A 39 11.57 0.93 -4.16
C VAL A 39 10.15 1.40 -4.46
N LEU A 40 9.98 2.25 -5.47
CA LEU A 40 8.66 2.73 -5.90
C LEU A 40 7.79 1.61 -6.48
N GLU A 41 8.40 0.65 -7.19
CA GLU A 41 7.71 -0.53 -7.72
C GLU A 41 7.30 -1.49 -6.59
N GLU A 42 8.19 -1.79 -5.65
CA GLU A 42 7.88 -2.60 -4.47
C GLU A 42 6.77 -1.97 -3.62
N ARG A 43 6.86 -0.67 -3.34
CA ARG A 43 5.80 0.06 -2.61
C ARG A 43 4.46 0.01 -3.36
N ARG A 44 4.47 0.07 -4.70
CA ARG A 44 3.24 -0.07 -5.50
C ARG A 44 2.66 -1.49 -5.42
N LYS A 45 3.51 -2.52 -5.48
CA LYS A 45 3.07 -3.92 -5.33
C LYS A 45 2.46 -4.16 -3.95
N MET A 46 3.13 -3.71 -2.89
CA MET A 46 2.63 -3.81 -1.52
C MET A 46 1.27 -3.10 -1.34
N HIS A 47 1.10 -1.91 -1.91
CA HIS A 47 -0.21 -1.24 -1.91
C HIS A 47 -1.29 -2.02 -2.64
N ASN A 48 -0.98 -2.54 -3.83
CA ASN A 48 -1.95 -3.34 -4.58
C ASN A 48 -2.37 -4.59 -3.80
N GLU A 49 -1.44 -5.25 -3.11
CA GLU A 49 -1.76 -6.42 -2.28
C GLU A 49 -2.57 -6.05 -1.02
N LEU A 50 -2.27 -4.90 -0.39
CA LEU A 50 -3.04 -4.34 0.71
C LEU A 50 -4.49 -4.09 0.29
N PHE A 51 -4.71 -3.36 -0.81
CA PHE A 51 -6.06 -3.05 -1.29
C PHE A 51 -6.79 -4.30 -1.79
N ARG A 52 -6.06 -5.27 -2.36
CA ARG A 52 -6.64 -6.58 -2.68
C ARG A 52 -7.14 -7.29 -1.43
N SER A 53 -6.38 -7.27 -0.34
CA SER A 53 -6.83 -7.86 0.93
C SER A 53 -8.02 -7.12 1.53
N ILE A 54 -8.06 -5.78 1.46
CA ILE A 54 -9.20 -4.99 1.92
C ILE A 54 -10.46 -5.35 1.10
N THR A 55 -10.36 -5.37 -0.23
CA THR A 55 -11.49 -5.72 -1.09
C THR A 55 -11.94 -7.18 -0.90
N SER A 56 -11.01 -8.12 -0.67
CA SER A 56 -11.37 -9.49 -0.28
C SER A 56 -12.16 -9.55 1.03
N VAL A 57 -11.79 -8.76 2.05
CA VAL A 57 -12.59 -8.65 3.29
C VAL A 57 -14.00 -8.17 2.99
N LEU A 58 -14.15 -7.12 2.18
CA LEU A 58 -15.47 -6.58 1.81
C LEU A 58 -16.33 -7.59 1.03
N ASP A 59 -15.72 -8.35 0.11
CA ASP A 59 -16.42 -9.38 -0.67
C ASP A 59 -16.84 -10.58 0.21
N LEU A 60 -15.95 -11.04 1.10
CA LEU A 60 -16.28 -12.08 2.08
C LEU A 60 -17.40 -11.62 3.01
N GLY A 61 -17.35 -10.38 3.48
CA GLY A 61 -18.39 -9.80 4.32
C GLY A 61 -19.75 -9.73 3.62
N ARG A 62 -19.78 -9.37 2.33
CA ARG A 62 -21.01 -9.44 1.53
C ARG A 62 -21.55 -10.87 1.42
N LYS A 63 -20.69 -11.84 1.10
CA LYS A 63 -21.07 -13.26 0.96
C LYS A 63 -21.52 -13.89 2.27
N SER A 64 -21.07 -13.36 3.41
CA SER A 64 -21.42 -13.88 4.74
C SER A 64 -22.92 -13.91 5.03
N ILE A 65 -23.70 -13.04 4.37
CA ILE A 65 -25.15 -12.92 4.53
C ILE A 65 -25.88 -14.07 3.82
N GLU A 66 -25.35 -14.55 2.69
CA GLU A 66 -26.02 -15.51 1.80
C GLU A 66 -25.71 -16.97 2.16
N ILE A 67 -24.63 -17.23 2.88
CA ILE A 67 -24.18 -18.59 3.19
C ILE A 67 -24.99 -19.19 4.33
N VAL A 68 -25.61 -20.34 4.06
CA VAL A 68 -26.35 -21.14 5.05
C VAL A 68 -25.51 -22.29 5.61
N ASP A 69 -24.52 -22.78 4.85
CA ASP A 69 -23.67 -23.91 5.23
C ASP A 69 -22.69 -23.55 6.36
N LYS A 70 -22.70 -24.35 7.43
CA LYS A 70 -21.90 -24.13 8.64
C LYS A 70 -20.39 -24.32 8.44
N GLU A 71 -19.98 -25.28 7.62
CA GLU A 71 -18.56 -25.53 7.33
C GLU A 71 -17.99 -24.36 6.52
N LYS A 72 -18.73 -23.91 5.50
CA LYS A 72 -18.35 -22.74 4.69
C LYS A 72 -18.32 -21.44 5.50
N ARG A 73 -19.23 -21.27 6.46
CA ARG A 73 -19.21 -20.12 7.39
C ARG A 73 -17.93 -20.09 8.21
N GLN A 74 -17.51 -21.23 8.75
CA GLN A 74 -16.30 -21.32 9.54
C GLN A 74 -15.05 -21.06 8.70
N GLU A 75 -14.97 -21.61 7.49
CA GLU A 75 -13.89 -21.33 6.55
C GLU A 75 -13.82 -19.83 6.22
N MET A 76 -14.95 -19.22 5.88
CA MET A 76 -15.04 -17.79 5.58
C MET A 76 -14.61 -16.92 6.75
N LYS A 77 -14.95 -17.30 7.98
CA LYS A 77 -14.52 -16.60 9.19
C LYS A 77 -13.00 -16.61 9.32
N TRP A 78 -12.35 -17.75 9.06
CA TRP A 78 -10.89 -17.83 9.07
C TRP A 78 -10.25 -16.97 7.99
N GLN A 79 -10.80 -16.97 6.77
CA GLN A 79 -10.32 -16.10 5.69
C GLN A 79 -10.44 -14.62 6.05
N LEU A 80 -11.57 -14.20 6.65
CA LEU A 80 -11.79 -12.84 7.17
C LEU A 80 -10.73 -12.43 8.19
N LEU A 81 -10.41 -13.31 9.15
CA LEU A 81 -9.41 -13.06 10.18
C LEU A 81 -7.99 -12.99 9.61
N ASN A 82 -7.66 -13.84 8.63
CA ASN A 82 -6.36 -13.81 7.96
C ASN A 82 -6.13 -12.50 7.20
N HIS A 83 -7.12 -12.06 6.41
CA HIS A 83 -7.00 -10.79 5.72
C HIS A 83 -6.96 -9.60 6.68
N LYS A 84 -7.69 -9.65 7.81
CA LYS A 84 -7.58 -8.62 8.87
C LYS A 84 -6.15 -8.47 9.38
N ILE A 85 -5.45 -9.57 9.66
CA ILE A 85 -4.05 -9.54 10.12
C ILE A 85 -3.17 -8.94 9.04
N TYR A 86 -3.34 -9.35 7.78
CA TYR A 86 -2.57 -8.82 6.66
C TYR A 86 -2.75 -7.30 6.50
N ILE A 87 -3.99 -6.81 6.57
CA ILE A 87 -4.29 -5.37 6.45
C ILE A 87 -3.59 -4.59 7.56
N TRP A 88 -3.67 -5.07 8.80
CA TRP A 88 -3.03 -4.39 9.93
C TRP A 88 -1.51 -4.30 9.73
N VAL A 89 -0.84 -5.38 9.36
CA VAL A 89 0.63 -5.39 9.26
C VAL A 89 1.13 -4.51 8.11
N ASN A 90 0.38 -4.40 7.01
CA ASN A 90 0.84 -3.74 5.78
C ASN A 90 0.35 -2.28 5.61
N LEU A 91 -0.43 -1.74 6.55
CA LEU A 91 -0.77 -0.32 6.53
C LEU A 91 0.46 0.54 6.85
N ASN A 92 0.68 1.58 6.05
CA ASN A 92 1.79 2.51 6.24
C ASN A 92 1.55 3.37 7.49
N ARG A 93 2.46 3.30 8.46
CA ARG A 93 2.35 4.04 9.73
C ARG A 93 2.58 5.55 9.58
N GLU A 94 3.24 5.97 8.50
CA GLU A 94 3.45 7.39 8.18
C GLU A 94 2.19 8.05 7.63
N ASN A 95 1.22 7.25 7.17
CA ASN A 95 -0.05 7.73 6.68
C ASN A 95 -0.99 8.04 7.85
N GLU A 96 -1.43 9.29 7.95
CA GLU A 96 -2.33 9.76 9.01
C GLU A 96 -3.69 9.06 9.02
N PHE A 97 -4.12 8.49 7.89
CA PHE A 97 -5.39 7.76 7.78
C PHE A 97 -5.23 6.27 8.10
N SER A 98 -4.01 5.76 8.32
CA SER A 98 -3.76 4.33 8.53
C SER A 98 -4.50 3.77 9.75
N GLU A 99 -4.48 4.49 10.87
CA GLU A 99 -5.14 4.07 12.10
C GLU A 99 -6.67 4.04 11.95
N GLN A 100 -7.22 5.07 11.30
CA GLN A 100 -8.67 5.15 11.03
C GLN A 100 -9.11 4.02 10.08
N LEU A 101 -8.36 3.80 8.99
CA LEU A 101 -8.66 2.73 8.04
C LEU A 101 -8.58 1.36 8.71
N ARG A 102 -7.54 1.14 9.53
CA ARG A 102 -7.43 -0.09 10.34
C ARG A 102 -8.62 -0.29 11.26
N SER A 103 -9.03 0.76 11.97
CA SER A 103 -10.17 0.70 12.90
C SER A 103 -11.46 0.32 12.17
N ARG A 104 -11.76 0.98 11.04
CA ARG A 104 -12.96 0.69 10.24
C ARG A 104 -12.95 -0.70 9.61
N CYS A 105 -11.81 -1.15 9.08
CA CYS A 105 -11.69 -2.52 8.59
C CYS A 105 -11.89 -3.54 9.72
N ASN A 106 -11.38 -3.26 10.92
CA ASN A 106 -11.56 -4.13 12.08
C ASN A 106 -13.03 -4.18 12.55
N GLU A 107 -13.71 -3.04 12.60
CA GLU A 107 -15.14 -2.97 12.89
C GLU A 107 -15.94 -3.79 11.88
N TYR A 108 -15.67 -3.63 10.58
CA TYR A 108 -16.34 -4.41 9.54
C TYR A 108 -16.11 -5.92 9.70
N VAL A 109 -14.87 -6.35 9.93
CA VAL A 109 -14.53 -7.77 10.18
C VAL A 109 -15.29 -8.30 11.40
N PHE A 110 -15.40 -7.50 12.47
CA PHE A 110 -16.16 -7.87 13.66
C PHE A 110 -17.64 -8.09 13.35
N TRP A 111 -18.27 -7.18 12.60
CA TRP A 111 -19.67 -7.34 12.18
C TRP A 111 -19.88 -8.58 11.31
N CYS A 112 -19.01 -8.82 10.33
CA CYS A 112 -19.08 -9.99 9.46
C CYS A 112 -18.86 -11.30 10.22
N ALA A 113 -17.90 -11.34 11.16
CA ALA A 113 -17.71 -12.49 12.02
C ALA A 113 -18.96 -12.76 12.88
N GLY A 114 -19.60 -11.71 13.40
CA GLY A 114 -20.86 -11.82 14.14
C GLY A 114 -22.03 -12.34 13.30
N ILE A 115 -22.08 -12.00 12.00
CA ILE A 115 -23.06 -12.56 11.06
C ILE A 115 -22.81 -14.07 10.85
N LEU A 116 -21.55 -14.46 10.63
CA LEU A 116 -21.17 -15.86 10.40
C LEU A 116 -21.42 -16.75 11.62
N GLU A 117 -21.29 -16.21 12.83
CA GLU A 117 -21.51 -16.93 14.10
C GLU A 117 -22.98 -17.18 14.43
N LYS A 118 -23.92 -16.40 13.89
CA LYS A 118 -25.35 -16.49 14.27
C LYS A 118 -26.20 -17.18 13.20
N GLU A 119 -26.86 -18.27 13.58
CA GLU A 119 -27.94 -18.90 12.81
C GLU A 119 -29.25 -18.17 13.13
N PHE A 120 -29.70 -17.31 12.21
CA PHE A 120 -31.03 -16.66 12.20
C PHE A 120 -31.46 -15.99 13.51
N ASP A 121 -30.86 -14.83 13.80
CA ASP A 121 -31.26 -13.94 14.89
C ASP A 121 -31.56 -12.53 14.33
N ASN A 122 -32.44 -11.79 14.99
CA ASN A 122 -32.88 -10.44 14.61
C ASN A 122 -31.71 -9.44 14.57
N GLN A 123 -30.58 -9.81 15.17
CA GLN A 123 -29.31 -9.07 15.12
C GLN A 123 -28.60 -9.14 13.76
N VAL A 124 -28.94 -10.10 12.88
CA VAL A 124 -28.40 -10.14 11.51
C VAL A 124 -28.75 -8.87 10.75
N GLY A 125 -29.98 -8.38 10.87
CA GLY A 125 -30.40 -7.12 10.23
C GLY A 125 -29.63 -5.88 10.75
N SER A 126 -29.42 -5.82 12.07
CA SER A 126 -28.62 -4.75 12.70
C SER A 126 -27.16 -4.79 12.23
N ASN A 127 -26.56 -5.98 12.25
CA ASN A 127 -25.16 -6.20 11.85
C ASN A 127 -24.93 -5.93 10.36
N THR A 128 -25.88 -6.29 9.49
CA THR A 128 -25.82 -5.95 8.05
C THR A 128 -25.82 -4.43 7.83
N SER A 129 -26.71 -3.70 8.51
CA SER A 129 -26.75 -2.23 8.37
C SER A 129 -25.46 -1.55 8.89
N ALA A 130 -24.87 -2.09 9.96
CA ALA A 130 -23.61 -1.61 10.52
C ALA A 130 -22.43 -1.95 9.60
N ALA A 131 -22.44 -3.14 8.99
CA ALA A 131 -21.47 -3.55 7.98
C ALA A 131 -21.52 -2.61 6.76
N ASP A 132 -22.70 -2.30 6.22
CA ASP A 132 -22.85 -1.40 5.06
C ASP A 132 -22.34 0.02 5.32
N LYS A 133 -22.64 0.58 6.50
CA LYS A 133 -22.06 1.88 6.92
C LYS A 133 -20.54 1.84 7.03
N SER A 134 -20.00 0.71 7.48
CA SER A 134 -18.55 0.51 7.57
C SER A 134 -17.93 0.42 6.17
N VAL A 135 -18.58 -0.23 5.19
CA VAL A 135 -18.13 -0.28 3.79
C VAL A 135 -17.95 1.13 3.21
N GLN A 136 -18.96 1.99 3.35
CA GLN A 136 -18.88 3.37 2.85
C GLN A 136 -17.73 4.14 3.50
N SER A 137 -17.58 3.99 4.83
CA SER A 137 -16.50 4.63 5.57
C SER A 137 -15.12 4.13 5.13
N ILE A 138 -14.98 2.83 4.87
CA ILE A 138 -13.74 2.21 4.37
C ILE A 138 -13.39 2.77 2.99
N TRP A 139 -14.34 2.89 2.06
CA TRP A 139 -14.07 3.45 0.73
C TRP A 139 -13.56 4.89 0.80
N ILE A 140 -14.22 5.75 1.58
CA ILE A 140 -13.77 7.14 1.77
C ILE A 140 -12.35 7.20 2.35
N LEU A 141 -12.03 6.32 3.30
CA LEU A 141 -10.72 6.26 3.91
C LEU A 141 -9.65 5.70 2.97
N ILE A 142 -10.01 4.76 2.08
CA ILE A 142 -9.11 4.27 1.03
C ILE A 142 -8.71 5.42 0.10
N ASP A 143 -9.67 6.21 -0.37
CA ASP A 143 -9.37 7.34 -1.28
C ASP A 143 -8.41 8.34 -0.62
N LYS A 144 -8.70 8.74 0.63
CA LYS A 144 -7.84 9.64 1.42
C LYS A 144 -6.46 9.04 1.70
N TYR A 145 -6.41 7.75 2.00
CA TYR A 145 -5.15 7.04 2.23
C TYR A 145 -4.31 7.03 0.96
N ILE A 146 -4.89 6.75 -0.20
CA ILE A 146 -4.20 6.76 -1.50
C ILE A 146 -3.64 8.14 -1.84
N GLU A 147 -4.45 9.19 -1.65
CA GLU A 147 -4.02 10.58 -1.84
C GLU A 147 -2.80 10.88 -0.98
N LYS A 148 -2.85 10.56 0.31
CA LYS A 148 -1.73 10.80 1.23
C LYS A 148 -0.49 9.95 0.89
N GLU A 149 -0.65 8.72 0.41
CA GLU A 149 0.48 7.90 -0.06
C GLU A 149 1.15 8.47 -1.31
N ASN A 150 0.40 9.18 -2.15
CA ASN A 150 0.96 9.86 -3.31
C ASN A 150 1.74 11.10 -2.86
N ASP A 151 1.25 11.89 -1.91
CA ASP A 151 1.98 13.02 -1.33
C ASP A 151 3.31 12.55 -0.71
N LEU A 152 3.27 11.51 0.13
CA LEU A 152 4.46 10.92 0.76
C LEU A 152 5.43 10.33 -0.27
N ARG A 153 4.94 9.98 -1.46
CA ARG A 153 5.78 9.49 -2.57
C ARG A 153 6.45 10.65 -3.30
N GLU A 154 5.76 11.77 -3.50
CA GLU A 154 6.32 12.97 -4.11
C GLU A 154 7.43 13.58 -3.25
N GLU A 155 7.30 13.53 -1.92
CA GLU A 155 8.35 13.97 -0.99
C GLU A 155 9.65 13.13 -1.07
N LEU A 156 9.59 11.92 -1.62
CA LEU A 156 10.74 11.00 -1.75
C LEU A 156 11.46 11.09 -3.10
N ILE A 157 10.87 11.77 -4.09
CA ILE A 157 11.40 11.92 -5.46
C ILE A 157 12.19 13.23 -5.57
#